data_AF-A0AAV0WW43-F1
#
_entry.id   AF-A0AAV0WW43-F1
#
_cell.length_a   1.000
_cell.length_b   1.000
_cell.length_c   1.000
_cell.angle_alpha   90.00
_cell.angle_beta   90.00
_cell.angle_gamma   90.00
#
_symmetry.space_group_name_H-M   'P 1'
#
loop_
_entity.id
_entity.type
_entity.pdbx_description
1 polymer ?
#
loop_
_entity_poly.entity_id
_entity_poly.type
_entity_poly.pdbx_seq_one_letter_code
_entity_poly.pdbx_strand_id
1 'polypeptide(L)'
;MLKKSRGTYYDHCVTNIRYTNIVAITWKDTNNLNLLSTFAAIEPVTKISRYDRKLKRVEVDCPHIIKVYNTHMGSVDLLDGLLGSHKIKI
;
A
#
# COMPACT_ATOMS: atom_id res chain seq x y z
N MET A 1 -19.71 12.98 5.14
CA MET A 1 -18.78 11.95 5.65
C MET A 1 -17.73 12.62 6.51
N LEU A 2 -17.64 12.28 7.81
CA LEU A 2 -16.64 12.84 8.71
C LEU A 2 -15.22 12.51 8.22
N LYS A 3 -14.32 13.50 8.28
CA LYS A 3 -12.92 13.36 7.88
C LYS A 3 -12.19 12.49 8.91
N LYS A 4 -12.19 11.18 8.69
CA LYS A 4 -11.51 10.19 9.54
C LYS A 4 -9.98 10.45 9.58
N SER A 5 -9.35 10.14 10.71
CA SER A 5 -7.93 10.42 10.97
C SER A 5 -7.00 9.54 10.13
N ARG A 6 -5.77 10.01 9.91
CA ARG A 6 -4.71 9.27 9.22
C ARG A 6 -4.41 7.95 9.97
N GLY A 7 -4.29 6.85 9.24
CA GLY A 7 -4.06 5.53 9.83
C GLY A 7 -5.29 4.80 10.33
N THR A 8 -6.47 5.41 10.24
CA THR A 8 -7.70 4.65 10.51
C THR A 8 -7.82 3.54 9.45
N TYR A 9 -8.24 2.35 9.85
CA TYR A 9 -8.64 1.32 8.88
C TYR A 9 -9.93 1.77 8.20
N TYR A 10 -9.94 1.73 6.88
CA TYR A 10 -11.16 1.90 6.11
C TYR A 10 -11.47 0.56 5.47
N ASP A 11 -12.73 0.47 5.09
CA ASP A 11 -13.46 -0.73 4.74
C ASP A 11 -12.62 -1.79 4.04
N HIS A 12 -12.85 -3.04 4.45
CA HIS A 12 -12.37 -4.18 3.70
C HIS A 12 -13.54 -5.08 3.37
N CYS A 13 -13.57 -5.54 2.13
CA CYS A 13 -14.48 -6.58 1.72
C CYS A 13 -13.67 -7.77 1.24
N VAL A 14 -14.17 -8.94 1.58
CA VAL A 14 -13.69 -10.20 1.03
C VAL A 14 -14.80 -10.74 0.17
N THR A 15 -14.50 -11.02 -1.09
CA THR A 15 -15.43 -11.67 -2.02
C THR A 15 -14.77 -12.89 -2.63
N ASN A 16 -15.57 -13.92 -2.91
CA ASN A 16 -15.10 -15.07 -3.66
C ASN A 16 -15.53 -14.94 -5.12
N ILE A 17 -14.57 -14.87 -6.03
CA ILE A 17 -14.82 -14.87 -7.46
C ILE A 17 -14.16 -16.11 -8.05
N ARG A 18 -14.96 -17.03 -8.59
CA ARG A 18 -14.46 -18.24 -9.27
C ARG A 18 -13.46 -19.01 -8.40
N TYR A 19 -13.83 -19.30 -7.15
CA TYR A 19 -12.99 -20.00 -6.16
C TYR A 19 -11.74 -19.23 -5.70
N THR A 20 -11.60 -17.97 -6.09
CA THR A 20 -10.50 -17.11 -5.64
C THR A 20 -11.04 -16.10 -4.64
N ASN A 21 -10.47 -16.07 -3.44
CA ASN A 21 -10.75 -15.03 -2.47
C ASN A 21 -10.02 -13.75 -2.89
N ILE A 22 -10.77 -12.66 -2.97
CA ILE A 22 -10.26 -11.34 -3.29
C ILE A 22 -10.57 -10.43 -2.12
N VAL A 23 -9.55 -9.75 -1.64
CA VAL A 23 -9.63 -8.76 -0.57
C VAL A 23 -9.44 -7.39 -1.19
N ALA A 24 -10.44 -6.53 -1.04
CA ALA A 24 -10.32 -5.11 -1.35
C ALA A 24 -10.20 -4.34 -0.04
N ILE A 25 -9.27 -3.40 0.04
CA ILE A 25 -9.13 -2.51 1.19
C ILE A 25 -9.07 -1.05 0.76
N THR A 26 -9.53 -0.17 1.64
CA THR A 26 -9.21 1.26 1.58
C THR A 26 -8.34 1.62 2.77
N TRP A 27 -7.21 2.28 2.55
CA TRP A 27 -6.33 2.77 3.61
C TRP A 27 -6.13 4.28 3.49
N LYS A 28 -6.26 5.01 4.59
CA LYS A 28 -6.01 6.46 4.62
C LYS A 28 -4.64 6.75 5.19
N ASP A 29 -3.74 7.13 4.30
CA ASP A 29 -2.54 7.86 4.70
C ASP A 29 -2.78 9.37 4.48
N THR A 30 -1.98 10.00 3.63
CA THR A 30 -2.20 11.39 3.20
C THR A 30 -3.47 11.47 2.33
N ASN A 31 -3.56 10.57 1.34
CA ASN A 31 -4.73 10.34 0.50
C ASN A 31 -5.34 8.96 0.78
N ASN A 32 -6.54 8.74 0.24
CA ASN A 32 -7.16 7.41 0.29
C ASN A 32 -6.48 6.55 -0.77
N LEU A 33 -6.01 5.37 -0.35
CA LEU A 33 -5.42 4.37 -1.21
C LEU A 33 -6.33 3.14 -1.23
N ASN A 34 -6.74 2.72 -2.41
CA ASN A 34 -7.53 1.52 -2.61
C ASN A 34 -6.61 0.43 -3.14
N LEU A 35 -6.60 -0.73 -2.50
CA LEU A 35 -5.82 -1.88 -2.94
C LEU A 35 -6.71 -3.10 -3.07
N LEU A 36 -6.34 -3.95 -4.01
CA LEU A 36 -6.97 -5.24 -4.26
C LEU A 36 -5.88 -6.32 -4.24
N SER A 37 -6.13 -7.43 -3.56
CA SER A 37 -5.22 -8.57 -3.56
C SER A 37 -5.98 -9.88 -3.47
N THR A 38 -5.38 -10.92 -4.01
CA THR A 38 -5.87 -12.31 -3.94
C THR A 38 -5.22 -13.11 -2.81
N PHE A 39 -4.16 -12.59 -2.18
CA PHE A 39 -3.35 -13.34 -1.21
C PHE A 39 -2.96 -12.53 0.02
N ALA A 40 -2.89 -11.20 -0.06
CA ALA A 40 -2.53 -10.33 1.04
C ALA A 40 -3.78 -9.61 1.57
N ALA A 41 -3.95 -9.63 2.90
CA ALA A 41 -5.09 -9.01 3.56
C ALA A 41 -4.62 -7.95 4.58
N ILE A 42 -5.41 -7.71 5.61
CA ILE A 42 -5.11 -6.71 6.64
C ILE A 42 -4.03 -7.20 7.61
N GLU A 43 -4.12 -8.45 8.04
CA GLU A 43 -3.24 -8.99 9.08
C GLU A 43 -1.94 -9.57 8.50
N PRO A 44 -0.82 -9.48 9.24
CA PRO A 44 -0.64 -8.74 10.48
C PRO A 44 -0.56 -7.22 10.27
N VAL A 45 -1.18 -6.45 11.15
CA VAL A 45 -1.05 -4.99 11.13
C VAL A 45 0.21 -4.58 11.88
N THR A 46 0.99 -3.71 11.26
CA THR A 46 2.21 -3.14 11.83
C THR A 46 2.08 -1.64 12.00
N LYS A 47 2.70 -1.07 13.03
CA LYS A 47 2.81 0.39 13.16
C LYS A 47 3.99 0.88 12.35
N ILE A 48 3.77 1.93 11.57
CA ILE A 48 4.83 2.60 10.81
C ILE A 48 4.90 4.07 11.18
N SER A 49 6.12 4.60 11.26
CA SER A 49 6.35 6.02 11.53
C SER A 49 6.29 6.82 10.23
N ARG A 50 5.26 7.65 10.08
CA ARG A 50 5.04 8.52 8.91
C ARG A 50 5.34 9.97 9.24
N TYR A 51 5.88 10.69 8.27
CA TYR A 51 6.07 12.13 8.39
C TYR A 51 4.73 12.87 8.31
N ASP A 52 4.49 13.79 9.24
CA ASP A 52 3.37 14.71 9.21
C ASP A 52 3.89 16.14 9.32
N ARG A 53 3.41 17.04 8.45
CA ARG A 53 3.89 18.43 8.43
C ARG A 53 3.60 19.18 9.74
N LYS A 54 2.53 18.81 10.46
CA LYS A 54 2.12 19.47 11.71
C LYS A 54 2.78 18.86 12.93
N LEU A 55 2.91 17.53 12.95
CA LEU A 55 3.34 16.76 14.13
C LEU A 55 4.74 16.14 13.98
N LYS A 56 5.46 16.47 12.90
CA LYS A 56 6.75 15.89 12.45
C LYS A 56 6.67 14.40 12.13
N ARG A 57 6.45 13.53 13.12
CA ARG A 57 6.28 12.08 12.90
C ARG A 57 5.09 11.57 13.70
N VAL A 58 4.25 10.77 13.05
CA VAL A 58 3.08 10.13 13.63
C VAL A 58 3.18 8.63 13.41
N GLU A 59 2.80 7.85 14.42
CA GLU A 59 2.62 6.41 14.26
C GLU A 59 1.27 6.13 13.63
N VAL A 60 1.28 5.29 12.62
CA VAL A 60 0.11 4.99 11.77
C VAL A 60 0.03 3.49 11.64
N ASP A 61 -1.15 2.93 11.85
CA ASP A 61 -1.39 1.51 11.61
C ASP A 61 -1.35 1.22 10.10
N CYS A 62 -0.56 0.22 9.73
CA CYS A 62 -0.28 -0.18 8.36
C CYS A 62 -0.67 -1.65 8.14
N PRO A 63 -1.73 -1.90 7.35
CA PRO A 63 -2.14 -3.24 6.94
C PRO A 63 -1.04 -4.00 6.19
N HIS A 64 -1.02 -5.32 6.32
CA HIS A 64 -0.04 -6.19 5.67
C HIS A 64 0.01 -6.01 4.15
N ILE A 65 -1.14 -5.93 3.49
CA ILE A 65 -1.24 -5.68 2.05
C ILE A 65 -0.50 -4.42 1.59
N ILE A 66 -0.49 -3.34 2.39
CA ILE A 66 0.27 -2.12 2.07
C ILE A 66 1.76 -2.40 2.10
N LYS A 67 2.22 -3.17 3.10
CA LYS A 67 3.63 -3.55 3.23
C LYS A 67 4.08 -4.42 2.07
N VAL A 68 3.28 -5.42 1.70
CA VAL A 68 3.54 -6.31 0.57
C VAL A 68 3.65 -5.51 -0.72
N TYR A 69 2.69 -4.61 -0.97
CA TYR A 69 2.71 -3.75 -2.15
C TYR A 69 3.99 -2.90 -2.22
N ASN A 70 4.34 -2.19 -1.14
CA ASN A 70 5.53 -1.34 -1.11
C ASN A 70 6.84 -2.12 -1.24
N THR A 71 6.88 -3.38 -0.80
CA THR A 71 8.09 -4.23 -0.90
C THR A 71 8.39 -4.61 -2.35
N HIS A 72 7.36 -4.79 -3.17
CA HIS A 72 7.50 -5.22 -4.57
C HIS A 72 7.41 -4.06 -5.57
N MET A 73 6.98 -2.88 -5.11
CA MET A 73 6.95 -1.65 -5.91
C MET A 73 8.37 -1.24 -6.33
N GLY A 74 8.50 -0.64 -7.52
CA GLY A 74 9.73 0.03 -7.97
C GLY A 74 10.71 -0.87 -8.71
N SER A 75 10.43 -2.16 -8.84
CA SER A 75 11.23 -3.08 -9.67
C SER A 75 11.24 -2.68 -11.15
N VAL A 76 10.10 -2.23 -11.68
CA VAL A 76 9.99 -1.70 -13.05
C VAL A 76 10.77 -0.39 -13.20
N ASP A 77 10.59 0.56 -12.28
CA ASP A 77 11.31 1.84 -12.31
C ASP A 77 12.83 1.65 -12.19
N LEU A 78 13.27 0.66 -11.40
CA LEU A 78 14.68 0.30 -11.30
C LEU A 78 15.22 -0.21 -12.64
N LEU A 79 14.49 -1.10 -13.33
CA LEU A 79 14.88 -1.58 -14.65
C LEU A 79 14.96 -0.43 -15.66
N ASP A 80 13.96 0.46 -15.68
CA ASP A 80 13.93 1.62 -16.56
C ASP A 80 15.11 2.57 -16.28
N GLY A 81 15.43 2.78 -15.00
CA GLY A 81 16.59 3.57 -14.59
C GLY A 81 17.92 2.93 -15.03
N LEU A 82 18.03 1.60 -14.96
CA LEU A 82 19.20 0.86 -15.43
C LEU A 82 19.34 0.96 -16.95
N LEU A 83 18.26 0.79 -17.70
CA LEU A 83 18.24 0.93 -19.17
C LEU A 83 18.57 2.36 -19.62
N GLY A 84 18.05 3.37 -18.93
CA GLY A 84 18.37 4.77 -19.20
C GLY A 84 19.84 5.11 -18.92
N SER A 85 20.41 4.53 -17.85
CA SER A 85 21.79 4.77 -17.43
C SER A 85 22.81 3.96 -18.24
N HIS A 86 22.45 2.74 -18.64
CA HIS A 86 23.29 1.80 -19.38
C HIS A 86 22.67 1.53 -20.74
N LYS A 87 22.91 2.45 -21.69
CA LYS A 87 22.44 2.31 -23.06
C LYS A 87 23.00 1.04 -23.67
N ILE A 88 22.11 0.12 -24.04
CA ILE A 88 22.46 -1.00 -24.91
C ILE A 88 22.79 -0.40 -26.28
N LYS A 89 24.08 -0.42 -26.65
CA LYS A 89 24.49 -0.12 -28.02
C LYS A 89 24.12 -1.33 -28.86
N ILE A 90 23.11 -1.15 -29.71
CA ILE A 90 22.81 -2.05 -30.83
C ILE A 90 23.71 -1.63 -31.99
#